data_AF-X0VQK6-F1
#
_entry.id   AF-X0VQK6-F1
#
_cell.length_a   1.000
_cell.length_b   1.000
_cell.length_c   1.000
_cell.angle_alpha   90.00
_cell.angle_beta   90.00
_cell.angle_gamma   90.00
#
_symmetry.space_group_name_H-M   'P 1'
#
loop_
_entity.id
_entity.type
_entity.pdbx_description
1 polymer ?
#
loop_
_entity_poly.entity_id
_entity_poly.type
_entity_poly.pdbx_seq_one_letter_code
_entity_poly.pdbx_strand_id
1 'polypeptide(L)'
;RPLAQIQEKINKLSKKQSEKNTLIIFTNGHYIFYNEKIVTNFKTYYNKGLGEKEVLEKLKKFDIKTRTEIKAIEESLIKHNRLEERKVSVKEYRDKKRYS
;
A
#
# COMPACT_ATOMS: atom_id res chain seq x y z
N ARG A 1 8.22 0.45 31.75
CA ARG A 1 8.67 0.38 30.33
C ARG A 1 7.53 -0.06 29.38
N PRO A 2 6.41 0.70 29.27
CA PRO A 2 5.28 0.30 28.42
C PRO A 2 5.53 0.50 26.92
N LEU A 3 6.33 1.49 26.51
CA LEU A 3 6.61 1.80 25.11
C LEU A 3 7.27 0.65 24.34
N ALA A 4 8.29 0.02 24.94
CA ALA A 4 8.99 -1.10 24.32
C ALA A 4 8.06 -2.30 24.09
N GLN A 5 7.17 -2.59 25.06
CA GLN A 5 6.18 -3.66 24.93
C GLN A 5 5.14 -3.35 23.84
N ILE A 6 4.73 -2.09 23.69
CA ILE A 6 3.84 -1.66 22.61
C ILE A 6 4.51 -1.80 21.24
N GLN A 7 5.75 -1.33 21.10
CA GLN A 7 6.52 -1.47 19.86
C GLN A 7 6.71 -2.94 19.46
N GLU A 8 7.04 -3.81 20.42
CA GLU A 8 7.19 -5.23 20.17
C GLU A 8 5.88 -5.87 19.72
N LYS A 9 4.76 -5.51 20.35
CA LYS A 9 3.41 -5.96 19.94
C LYS A 9 3.08 -5.50 18.52
N ILE A 10 3.29 -4.22 18.19
CA ILE A 10 3.02 -3.70 16.85
C ILE A 10 3.90 -4.39 15.80
N ASN A 11 5.19 -4.61 16.10
CA ASN A 11 6.09 -5.35 15.21
C ASN A 11 5.62 -6.79 14.96
N LYS A 12 5.14 -7.50 16.00
CA LYS A 12 4.56 -8.83 15.83
C LYS A 12 3.30 -8.78 14.95
N LEU A 13 2.44 -7.77 15.16
CA LEU A 13 1.25 -7.57 14.34
C LEU A 13 1.59 -7.25 12.89
N SER A 14 2.62 -6.44 12.64
CA SER A 14 3.05 -6.07 11.28
C SER A 14 3.71 -7.22 10.53
N LYS A 15 4.20 -8.26 11.22
CA LYS A 15 4.75 -9.46 10.58
C LYS A 15 3.66 -10.48 10.18
N LYS A 16 2.53 -10.52 10.88
CA LYS A 16 1.43 -11.47 10.63
C LYS A 16 0.17 -10.73 10.16
N GLN A 17 0.07 -10.50 8.85
CA GLN A 17 -0.96 -9.65 8.25
C GLN A 17 -1.71 -10.25 7.05
N SER A 18 -1.45 -11.51 6.68
CA SER A 18 -2.02 -12.18 5.50
C SER A 18 -3.56 -12.10 5.44
N GLU A 19 -4.24 -12.25 6.58
CA GLU A 19 -5.70 -12.30 6.68
C GLU A 19 -6.32 -11.06 7.34
N LYS A 20 -5.54 -9.99 7.55
CA LYS A 20 -6.02 -8.81 8.29
C LYS A 20 -6.62 -7.76 7.36
N ASN A 21 -7.77 -7.22 7.74
CA ASN A 21 -8.39 -6.08 7.05
C ASN A 21 -7.56 -4.78 7.15
N THR A 22 -6.59 -4.74 8.08
CA THR A 22 -5.65 -3.62 8.24
C THR A 22 -4.29 -3.96 7.64
N LEU A 23 -3.62 -2.97 7.06
CA LEU A 23 -2.22 -3.03 6.65
C LEU A 23 -1.39 -2.12 7.55
N ILE A 24 -0.37 -2.69 8.17
CA ILE A 24 0.57 -2.00 9.05
C ILE A 24 1.90 -1.94 8.30
N ILE A 25 2.35 -0.73 7.99
CA ILE A 25 3.67 -0.51 7.40
C ILE A 25 4.57 0.19 8.41
N PHE A 26 5.88 -0.04 8.31
CA PHE A 26 6.88 0.70 9.05
C PHE A 26 7.70 1.52 8.04
N THR A 27 7.62 2.83 8.12
CA THR A 27 8.34 3.74 7.21
C THR A 27 8.69 5.02 7.95
N ASN A 28 9.81 5.67 7.60
CA ASN A 28 10.29 6.91 8.22
C ASN A 28 10.28 6.87 9.77
N GLY A 29 10.70 5.74 10.35
CA GLY A 29 10.84 5.56 11.80
C GLY A 29 9.53 5.40 12.59
N HIS A 30 8.37 5.28 11.92
CA HIS A 30 7.08 5.11 12.59
C HIS A 30 6.19 4.08 11.90
N TYR A 31 5.18 3.60 12.62
CA TYR A 31 4.17 2.69 12.07
C TYR A 31 2.99 3.49 11.52
N ILE A 32 2.52 3.10 10.33
CA ILE A 32 1.32 3.64 9.71
C ILE A 32 0.31 2.51 9.53
N PHE A 33 -0.94 2.78 9.86
CA PHE A 33 -2.04 1.83 9.82
C PHE A 33 -3.03 2.25 8.73
N TYR A 34 -3.20 1.42 7.72
CA TYR A 34 -4.18 1.60 6.66
C TYR A 34 -5.33 0.63 6.84
N ASN A 35 -6.55 1.15 6.83
CA ASN A 35 -7.75 0.34 6.85
C ASN A 35 -7.98 -0.37 5.50
N GLU A 36 -8.96 -1.27 5.50
CA GLU A 36 -9.31 -2.09 4.35
C GLU A 36 -9.68 -1.25 3.12
N LYS A 37 -10.41 -0.15 3.32
CA LYS A 37 -10.84 0.74 2.24
C LYS A 37 -9.64 1.30 1.47
N ILE A 38 -8.58 1.72 2.17
CA ILE A 38 -7.37 2.23 1.54
C ILE A 38 -6.66 1.11 0.77
N VAL A 39 -6.52 -0.07 1.39
CA VAL A 39 -5.89 -1.24 0.76
C VAL A 39 -6.65 -1.67 -0.52
N THR A 40 -7.97 -1.73 -0.47
CA THR A 40 -8.82 -2.10 -1.62
C THR A 40 -8.75 -1.06 -2.73
N ASN A 41 -8.73 0.24 -2.40
CA ASN A 41 -8.55 1.29 -3.38
C ASN A 41 -7.16 1.19 -4.03
N PHE A 42 -6.12 0.98 -3.24
CA PHE A 42 -4.76 0.76 -3.74
C PHE A 42 -4.72 -0.40 -4.74
N LYS A 43 -5.21 -1.59 -4.36
CA LYS A 43 -5.28 -2.78 -5.23
C LYS A 43 -6.03 -2.50 -6.53
N THR A 44 -7.13 -1.76 -6.43
CA THR A 44 -7.92 -1.36 -7.60
C THR A 44 -7.11 -0.50 -8.57
N TYR A 45 -6.40 0.51 -8.08
CA TYR A 45 -5.57 1.37 -8.92
C TYR A 45 -4.35 0.64 -9.48
N TYR A 46 -3.71 -0.19 -8.66
CA TYR A 46 -2.61 -1.07 -9.06
C TYR A 46 -3.02 -1.98 -10.23
N ASN A 47 -4.17 -2.65 -10.13
CA ASN A 47 -4.69 -3.55 -11.17
C ASN A 47 -5.19 -2.82 -12.43
N LYS A 48 -5.57 -1.55 -12.32
CA LYS A 48 -5.87 -0.69 -13.47
C LYS A 48 -4.61 -0.26 -14.23
N GLY A 49 -3.41 -0.56 -13.72
CA GLY A 49 -2.14 -0.18 -14.32
C GLY A 49 -1.67 1.22 -13.95
N LEU A 50 -2.21 1.83 -12.88
CA LEU A 50 -1.71 3.13 -12.43
C LEU A 50 -0.30 2.98 -11.84
N GLY A 51 0.59 3.91 -12.19
CA GLY A 51 1.92 4.02 -11.58
C GLY A 51 1.88 4.72 -10.22
N GLU A 52 2.96 4.65 -9.45
CA GLU A 52 3.04 5.22 -8.09
C GLU A 52 2.57 6.69 -8.00
N LYS A 53 2.95 7.53 -8.98
CA LYS A 53 2.53 8.94 -9.02
C LYS A 53 1.01 9.08 -9.10
N GLU A 54 0.38 8.29 -9.96
CA GLU A 54 -1.07 8.35 -10.22
C GLU A 54 -1.85 7.76 -9.04
N VAL A 55 -1.34 6.68 -8.45
CA VAL A 55 -1.90 6.10 -7.23
C VAL A 55 -1.84 7.12 -6.08
N LEU A 56 -0.70 7.80 -5.90
CA LEU A 56 -0.54 8.84 -4.89
C LEU A 56 -1.60 9.93 -5.06
N GLU A 57 -1.75 10.50 -6.26
CA GLU A 57 -2.75 11.55 -6.51
C GLU A 57 -4.18 11.09 -6.20
N LYS A 58 -4.52 9.82 -6.46
CA LYS A 58 -5.85 9.27 -6.13
C LYS A 58 -6.04 9.00 -4.63
N LEU A 59 -4.97 8.65 -3.93
CA LEU A 59 -4.99 8.29 -2.51
C LEU A 59 -4.66 9.46 -1.56
N LYS A 60 -4.22 10.60 -2.09
CA LYS A 60 -3.87 11.81 -1.32
C LYS A 60 -4.99 12.28 -0.38
N LYS A 61 -6.25 12.07 -0.78
CA LYS A 61 -7.45 12.35 0.03
C LYS A 61 -7.60 11.48 1.29
N PHE A 62 -6.79 10.43 1.43
CA PHE A 62 -6.77 9.51 2.57
C PHE A 62 -5.50 9.71 3.43
N ASP A 63 -4.95 10.91 3.44
CA ASP A 63 -3.74 11.32 4.18
C ASP A 63 -2.44 10.59 3.78
N ILE A 64 -2.44 9.90 2.63
CA ILE A 64 -1.21 9.36 2.04
C ILE A 64 -0.45 10.48 1.34
N LYS A 65 0.76 10.79 1.81
CA LYS A 65 1.47 12.03 1.42
C LYS A 65 2.58 11.79 0.42
N THR A 66 3.22 10.64 0.49
CA THR A 66 4.47 10.40 -0.24
C THR A 66 4.41 9.19 -1.16
N ARG A 67 5.25 9.20 -2.20
CA ARG A 67 5.45 8.00 -3.04
C ARG A 67 6.11 6.87 -2.25
N THR A 68 6.93 7.20 -1.26
CA THR A 68 7.54 6.22 -0.36
C THR A 68 6.49 5.42 0.39
N GLU A 69 5.39 6.06 0.83
CA GLU A 69 4.26 5.34 1.43
C GLU A 69 3.56 4.42 0.43
N ILE A 70 3.33 4.87 -0.80
CA ILE A 70 2.76 4.04 -1.88
C ILE A 70 3.63 2.80 -2.13
N LYS A 71 4.94 3.00 -2.22
CA LYS A 71 5.90 1.91 -2.40
C LYS A 71 5.91 0.96 -1.20
N ALA A 72 5.88 1.49 0.02
CA ALA A 72 5.83 0.68 1.23
C ALA A 72 4.51 -0.13 1.33
N ILE A 73 3.39 0.41 0.85
CA ILE A 73 2.12 -0.32 0.72
C ILE A 73 2.28 -1.48 -0.27
N GLU A 74 2.83 -1.21 -1.46
CA GLU A 74 3.07 -2.23 -2.49
C GLU A 74 3.96 -3.37 -1.96
N GLU A 75 5.14 -3.03 -1.45
CA GLU A 75 6.11 -3.97 -0.90
C GLU A 75 5.53 -4.78 0.27
N SER A 76 4.78 -4.14 1.18
CA SER A 76 4.17 -4.82 2.31
C SER A 76 3.07 -5.80 1.87
N LEU A 77 2.23 -5.40 0.90
CA LEU A 77 1.20 -6.29 0.38
C LEU A 77 1.80 -7.48 -0.38
N ILE A 78 2.85 -7.28 -1.18
CA ILE A 78 3.58 -8.36 -1.87
C ILE A 78 4.22 -9.30 -0.83
N LYS A 79 4.94 -8.75 0.15
CA LYS A 79 5.62 -9.53 1.21
C LYS A 79 4.66 -10.44 1.99
N HIS A 80 3.41 -10.03 2.14
CA HIS A 80 2.38 -10.79 2.85
C HIS A 80 1.48 -11.61 1.92
N ASN A 81 1.83 -11.77 0.63
CA ASN A 81 1.04 -12.46 -0.39
C ASN A 81 -0.41 -11.93 -0.50
N ARG A 82 -0.58 -10.62 -0.30
CA ARG A 82 -1.87 -9.92 -0.38
C ARG A 82 -2.02 -9.14 -1.68
N LEU A 83 -1.04 -9.16 -2.56
CA LEU A 83 -1.07 -8.51 -3.87
C LEU A 83 -0.54 -9.48 -4.91
N GLU A 84 -1.35 -9.73 -5.93
CA GLU A 84 -0.99 -10.54 -7.08
C GLU A 84 -0.25 -9.68 -8.12
N GLU A 85 0.22 -10.29 -9.20
CA GLU A 85 0.71 -9.55 -10.35
C GLU A 85 -0.38 -8.63 -10.93
N ARG A 86 0.05 -7.48 -11.49
CA ARG A 86 -0.88 -6.50 -12.06
C ARG A 86 -1.62 -7.12 -13.23
N LYS A 87 -2.94 -6.92 -13.27
CA LYS A 87 -3.77 -7.27 -14.45
C LYS A 87 -3.43 -6.45 -15.70
N VAL A 88 -3.11 -5.17 -15.50
CA VAL A 88 -2.75 -4.24 -16.59
C VAL A 88 -1.40 -3.62 -16.25
N SER A 89 -0.46 -3.69 -17.20
CA SER A 89 0.85 -3.07 -16.99
C SER A 89 0.76 -1.54 -17.02
N VAL A 90 1.69 -0.85 -16.34
CA VAL A 90 1.74 0.62 -16.37
C VAL A 90 1.96 1.16 -17.77
N LYS A 91 2.71 0.42 -18.61
CA LYS A 91 2.93 0.77 -20.01
C LYS A 91 1.62 0.71 -20.80
N GLU A 92 0.92 -0.41 -20.71
CA GLU A 92 -0.37 -0.59 -21.41
C GLU A 92 -1.41 0.46 -21.00
N TYR A 93 -1.50 0.78 -19.71
CA TYR A 93 -2.40 1.83 -19.21
C TYR A 93 -2.07 3.20 -19.82
N ARG A 94 -0.78 3.57 -19.87
CA ARG A 94 -0.34 4.85 -20.42
C ARG A 94 -0.50 4.93 -21.92
N ASP A 95 -0.28 3.84 -22.63
CA ASP A 95 -0.46 3.78 -24.07
C ASP A 95 -1.95 3.96 -24.42
N LYS A 96 -2.86 3.26 -23.74
CA LYS A 96 -4.32 3.47 -23.89
C LYS A 96 -4.74 4.92 -23.66
N LYS A 97 -4.14 5.58 -22.66
CA LYS A 97 -4.46 6.99 -22.33
C LYS A 97 -3.91 7.99 -23.35
N ARG A 98 -2.86 7.65 -24.09
CA ARG A 98 -2.27 8.54 -25.13
C ARG A 98 -3.06 8.52 -26.43
N TYR A 99 -3.73 7.41 -26.72
CA TYR A 99 -4.49 7.20 -27.96
C TYR A 99 -6.02 7.24 -27.72
N SER A 100 -6.46 7.73 -26.56
CA SER A 100 -7.85 7.99 -26.19
C SER A 100 -8.07 9.47 -25.99
#